data_AF-A0A813N5Q1-F1
#
_entry.id   AF-A0A813N5Q1-F1
#
_cell.length_a   1.000
_cell.length_b   1.000
_cell.length_c   1.000
_cell.angle_alpha   90.00
_cell.angle_beta   90.00
_cell.angle_gamma   90.00
#
_symmetry.space_group_name_H-M   'P 1'
#
loop_
_entity.id
_entity.type
_entity.pdbx_description
1 polymer ?
#
loop_
_entity_poly.entity_id
_entity_poly.type
_entity_poly.pdbx_seq_one_letter_code
_entity_poly.pdbx_strand_id
1 'polypeptide(L)'
;MVDASEKYGDGQQMVVAAEPINTGDKIWWCTCGDDDYMMSRDEICHLIKTQPNLKNFLCWYSYMAEDDMYMIPRTFDAQQNNDECVLFNHSCEPNCGFDSGDGNTIVAIRPIAIGEELTYDYHFLETEPSLIRGMECKCEAPSCVGRLMFDRYRDEEFQKRYYDYMSPYLQSRVRELKTKWYSGKCFTRSETPIKTKSLHALEWIQAGEIVARFSGVVQPDNHFIRSVNEEEATCVLDDNKQVIAVCDLPPEAEITLNYHGKLL
;
A
#
# COMPACT_ATOMS: atom_id res chain seq x y z
N MET A 1 4.96 -10.18 24.74
CA MET A 1 3.55 -10.07 24.31
C MET A 1 2.68 -9.85 25.54
N VAL A 2 1.68 -8.98 25.44
CA VAL A 2 0.66 -8.75 26.47
C VAL A 2 -0.72 -8.69 25.81
N ASP A 3 -1.78 -8.94 26.59
CA ASP A 3 -3.16 -8.76 26.11
C ASP A 3 -3.38 -7.29 25.75
N ALA A 4 -4.03 -7.06 24.61
CA ALA A 4 -4.37 -5.74 24.10
C ALA A 4 -5.85 -5.62 23.75
N SER A 5 -6.68 -6.44 24.41
CA SER A 5 -8.10 -6.56 24.09
C SER A 5 -8.85 -5.24 24.33
N GLU A 6 -8.46 -4.47 25.35
CA GLU A 6 -9.04 -3.15 25.65
C GLU A 6 -8.82 -2.14 24.52
N LYS A 7 -7.67 -2.18 23.84
CA LYS A 7 -7.28 -1.21 22.81
C LYS A 7 -7.70 -1.66 21.42
N TYR A 8 -7.38 -2.90 21.04
CA TYR A 8 -7.55 -3.38 19.66
C TYR A 8 -8.78 -4.27 19.47
N GLY A 9 -9.33 -4.84 20.54
CA GLY A 9 -10.52 -5.70 20.55
C GLY A 9 -10.20 -7.13 21.00
N ASP A 10 -11.24 -7.92 21.28
CA ASP A 10 -11.11 -9.24 21.91
C ASP A 10 -10.06 -10.16 21.25
N GLY A 11 -9.14 -10.66 22.07
CA GLY A 11 -8.11 -11.62 21.67
C GLY A 11 -6.92 -10.98 20.93
N GLN A 12 -6.90 -9.66 20.76
CA GLN A 12 -5.77 -8.95 20.18
C GLN A 12 -4.62 -8.85 21.18
N GLN A 13 -3.40 -8.84 20.66
CA GLN A 13 -2.17 -8.79 21.46
C GLN A 13 -1.33 -7.58 21.04
N MET A 14 -0.38 -7.23 21.89
CA MET A 14 0.66 -6.28 21.55
C MET A 14 2.03 -6.75 22.02
N VAL A 15 3.07 -6.30 21.32
CA VAL A 15 4.46 -6.47 21.74
C VAL A 15 4.89 -5.23 22.51
N VAL A 16 5.57 -5.41 23.63
CA VAL A 16 6.10 -4.32 24.47
C VAL A 16 7.59 -4.51 24.69
N ALA A 17 8.31 -3.42 24.87
CA ALA A 17 9.72 -3.46 25.19
C ALA A 17 9.94 -4.07 26.59
N ALA A 18 10.71 -5.15 26.68
CA ALA A 18 11.06 -5.78 27.97
C ALA A 18 12.19 -5.03 28.70
N GLU A 19 12.94 -4.20 27.98
CA GLU A 19 14.04 -3.38 28.46
C GLU A 19 14.12 -2.09 27.62
N PRO A 20 14.89 -1.06 28.03
CA PRO A 20 15.09 0.13 27.21
C PRO A 20 15.76 -0.22 25.87
N ILE A 21 15.24 0.32 24.77
CA ILE A 21 15.79 0.11 23.40
C ILE A 21 16.29 1.45 22.86
N ASN A 22 17.48 1.47 22.27
CA ASN A 22 18.08 2.66 21.70
C ASN A 22 17.64 2.85 20.24
N THR A 23 17.74 4.08 19.75
CA THR A 23 17.49 4.37 18.32
C THR A 23 18.48 3.59 17.44
N GLY A 24 17.96 2.93 16.40
CA GLY A 24 18.73 2.13 15.45
C GLY A 24 18.92 0.68 15.88
N ASP A 25 18.53 0.29 17.09
CA ASP A 25 18.61 -1.10 17.53
C ASP A 25 17.69 -1.98 16.66
N LYS A 26 18.19 -3.15 16.27
CA LYS A 26 17.43 -4.18 15.57
C LYS A 26 16.54 -4.90 16.57
N ILE A 27 15.23 -4.90 16.32
CA ILE A 27 14.22 -5.43 17.23
C ILE A 27 13.79 -6.83 16.79
N TRP A 28 13.45 -6.98 15.50
CA TRP A 28 12.88 -8.22 14.98
C TRP A 28 13.32 -8.46 13.54
N TRP A 29 13.47 -9.72 13.17
CA TRP A 29 13.64 -10.13 11.77
C TRP A 29 12.33 -10.74 11.29
N CYS A 30 11.70 -10.07 10.33
CA CYS A 30 10.52 -10.57 9.63
C CYS A 30 10.92 -11.69 8.68
N THR A 31 10.35 -12.87 8.89
CA THR A 31 10.35 -14.00 7.95
C THR A 31 9.22 -13.92 6.92
N CYS A 32 8.35 -12.90 7.04
CA CYS A 32 7.24 -12.65 6.15
C CYS A 32 7.83 -12.56 4.71
N GLY A 33 7.40 -13.49 3.84
CA GLY A 33 7.88 -13.61 2.46
C GLY A 33 8.73 -14.83 2.08
N ASP A 34 9.40 -15.49 3.02
CA ASP A 34 10.26 -16.65 2.71
C ASP A 34 9.46 -17.87 2.23
N ASP A 35 8.23 -18.01 2.73
CA ASP A 35 7.32 -19.12 2.45
C ASP A 35 5.89 -18.65 2.15
N ASP A 36 5.70 -17.44 1.63
CA ASP A 36 4.34 -16.93 1.35
C ASP A 36 3.91 -17.20 -0.11
N TYR A 37 2.59 -17.16 -0.34
CA TYR A 37 2.03 -17.10 -1.68
C TYR A 37 2.00 -15.66 -2.18
N MET A 38 2.34 -15.44 -3.44
CA MET A 38 2.11 -14.16 -4.11
C MET A 38 0.79 -14.26 -4.90
N MET A 39 -0.17 -13.40 -4.60
CA MET A 39 -1.48 -13.36 -5.25
C MET A 39 -1.84 -11.94 -5.68
N SER A 40 -2.58 -11.82 -6.78
CA SER A 40 -3.18 -10.57 -7.23
C SER A 40 -4.38 -10.17 -6.37
N ARG A 41 -4.78 -8.89 -6.41
CA ARG A 41 -5.99 -8.42 -5.73
C ARG A 41 -7.23 -9.19 -6.18
N ASP A 42 -7.34 -9.49 -7.48
CA ASP A 42 -8.49 -10.21 -8.05
C ASP A 42 -8.54 -11.67 -7.56
N GLU A 43 -7.39 -12.34 -7.43
CA GLU A 43 -7.31 -13.69 -6.87
C GLU A 43 -7.71 -13.72 -5.40
N ILE A 44 -7.27 -12.75 -4.60
CA ILE A 44 -7.66 -12.62 -3.18
C ILE A 44 -9.14 -12.30 -3.05
N CYS A 45 -9.67 -11.39 -3.87
CA CYS A 45 -11.08 -11.05 -3.89
C CYS A 45 -11.94 -12.27 -4.29
N HIS A 46 -11.48 -13.08 -5.24
CA HIS A 46 -12.12 -14.35 -5.60
C HIS A 46 -12.10 -15.35 -4.43
N LEU A 47 -10.97 -15.46 -3.73
CA LEU A 47 -10.83 -16.32 -2.55
C LEU A 47 -11.77 -15.89 -1.42
N ILE A 48 -11.86 -14.59 -1.12
CA ILE A 48 -12.79 -14.05 -0.12
C ILE A 48 -14.25 -14.30 -0.52
N LYS A 49 -14.57 -14.15 -1.81
CA LYS A 49 -15.92 -14.41 -2.32
C LYS A 49 -16.32 -15.89 -2.19
N THR A 50 -15.37 -16.80 -2.41
CA THR A 50 -15.61 -18.25 -2.34
C THR A 50 -15.50 -18.82 -0.92
N GLN A 51 -14.70 -18.18 -0.07
CA GLN A 51 -14.46 -18.55 1.34
C GLN A 51 -14.53 -17.31 2.25
N PRO A 52 -15.73 -16.77 2.55
CA PRO A 52 -15.89 -15.51 3.27
C PRO A 52 -15.30 -15.48 4.68
N ASN A 53 -15.13 -16.65 5.32
CA ASN A 53 -14.49 -16.78 6.62
C ASN A 53 -13.00 -16.35 6.58
N LEU A 54 -12.35 -16.38 5.42
CA LEU A 54 -10.97 -15.97 5.27
C LEU A 54 -10.78 -14.45 5.19
N LYS A 55 -11.88 -13.68 5.03
CA LYS A 55 -11.81 -12.23 4.75
C LYS A 55 -10.91 -11.48 5.73
N ASN A 56 -11.16 -11.61 7.03
CA ASN A 56 -10.41 -10.86 8.03
C ASN A 56 -8.94 -11.29 8.05
N PHE A 57 -8.69 -12.61 7.98
CA PHE A 57 -7.33 -13.14 7.96
C PHE A 57 -6.54 -12.62 6.75
N LEU A 58 -7.12 -12.70 5.55
CA LEU A 58 -6.46 -12.23 4.32
C LEU A 58 -6.29 -10.71 4.31
N CYS A 59 -7.28 -9.94 4.77
CA CYS A 59 -7.14 -8.49 4.85
C CYS A 59 -6.05 -8.08 5.86
N TRP A 60 -5.98 -8.70 7.04
CA TRP A 60 -5.09 -8.25 8.12
C TRP A 60 -3.65 -8.75 7.99
N TYR A 61 -3.43 -9.90 7.36
CA TYR A 61 -2.13 -10.55 7.33
C TYR A 61 -1.54 -10.69 5.94
N SER A 62 -2.10 -9.97 4.97
CA SER A 62 -1.47 -9.76 3.67
C SER A 62 -0.79 -8.40 3.63
N TYR A 63 0.24 -8.29 2.79
CA TYR A 63 0.91 -7.02 2.53
C TYR A 63 1.28 -6.92 1.06
N MET A 64 1.33 -5.70 0.53
CA MET A 64 1.75 -5.45 -0.84
C MET A 64 3.25 -5.68 -0.99
N ALA A 65 3.64 -6.49 -1.99
CA ALA A 65 5.04 -6.65 -2.39
C ALA A 65 5.35 -5.92 -3.70
N GLU A 66 4.38 -5.82 -4.60
CA GLU A 66 4.47 -5.04 -5.83
C GLU A 66 3.11 -4.40 -6.16
N ASP A 67 3.03 -3.66 -7.27
CA ASP A 67 1.75 -3.19 -7.77
C ASP A 67 0.81 -4.36 -8.08
N ASP A 68 -0.38 -4.33 -7.46
CA ASP A 68 -1.41 -5.38 -7.54
C ASP A 68 -1.00 -6.76 -7.03
N MET A 69 0.15 -6.91 -6.37
CA MET A 69 0.63 -8.21 -5.90
C MET A 69 0.84 -8.18 -4.39
N TYR A 70 0.27 -9.17 -3.71
CA TYR A 70 0.24 -9.27 -2.27
C TYR A 70 0.83 -10.60 -1.83
N MET A 71 1.61 -10.54 -0.76
CA MET A 71 2.11 -11.71 -0.07
C MET A 71 1.06 -12.19 0.93
N ILE A 72 0.77 -13.49 0.87
CA ILE A 72 -0.27 -14.16 1.65
C ILE A 72 0.36 -15.32 2.41
N PRO A 73 0.12 -15.45 3.73
CA PRO A 73 0.64 -16.56 4.52
C PRO A 73 0.26 -17.91 3.91
N ARG A 74 1.21 -18.82 3.68
CA ARG A 74 0.92 -20.17 3.13
C ARG A 74 -0.11 -20.96 3.93
N THR A 75 -0.21 -20.66 5.22
CA THR A 75 -1.13 -21.27 6.19
C THR A 75 -2.48 -20.54 6.28
N PHE A 76 -2.83 -19.70 5.30
CA PHE A 76 -4.09 -18.95 5.31
C PHE A 76 -5.34 -19.84 5.38
N ASP A 77 -5.30 -21.06 4.81
CA ASP A 77 -6.41 -22.02 4.88
C ASP A 77 -6.74 -22.41 6.33
N ALA A 78 -5.71 -22.47 7.19
CA ALA A 78 -5.84 -22.69 8.63
C ALA A 78 -6.03 -21.39 9.43
N GLN A 79 -6.03 -20.22 8.77
CA GLN A 79 -6.04 -18.89 9.38
C GLN A 79 -4.93 -18.73 10.43
N GLN A 80 -3.74 -19.23 10.11
CA GLN A 80 -2.55 -19.12 10.95
C GLN A 80 -1.49 -18.29 10.23
N ASN A 81 -0.80 -17.43 10.97
CA ASN A 81 0.43 -16.79 10.53
C ASN A 81 1.57 -17.22 11.46
N ASN A 82 2.65 -17.71 10.88
CA ASN A 82 3.80 -18.22 11.63
C ASN A 82 4.84 -17.14 11.94
N ASP A 83 4.69 -15.95 11.34
CA ASP A 83 5.56 -14.82 11.66
C ASP A 83 4.96 -13.99 12.79
N GLU A 84 5.71 -13.84 13.87
CA GLU A 84 5.35 -12.98 15.00
C GLU A 84 5.44 -11.47 14.63
N CYS A 85 5.93 -11.12 13.43
CA CYS A 85 5.86 -9.78 12.81
C CYS A 85 4.44 -9.22 12.85
N VAL A 86 3.42 -10.09 12.80
CA VAL A 86 2.00 -9.73 12.84
C VAL A 86 1.50 -9.14 14.15
N LEU A 87 2.29 -9.27 15.23
CA LEU A 87 1.92 -8.78 16.56
C LEU A 87 2.26 -7.31 16.78
N PHE A 88 3.02 -6.71 15.87
CA PHE A 88 3.31 -5.28 15.87
C PHE A 88 2.11 -4.52 15.34
N ASN A 89 1.46 -3.75 16.21
CA ASN A 89 0.31 -2.95 15.83
C ASN A 89 0.72 -1.66 15.12
N HIS A 90 -0.26 -1.06 14.44
CA HIS A 90 -0.11 0.25 13.82
C HIS A 90 -0.08 1.39 14.85
N SER A 91 0.84 2.35 14.64
CA SER A 91 0.73 3.70 15.21
C SER A 91 1.00 4.79 14.16
N CYS A 92 0.23 5.88 14.22
CA CYS A 92 0.48 7.10 13.42
C CYS A 92 1.71 7.89 13.92
N GLU A 93 2.14 7.64 15.17
CA GLU A 93 3.39 8.15 15.75
C GLU A 93 4.23 6.95 16.23
N PRO A 94 4.80 6.17 15.30
CA PRO A 94 5.44 4.90 15.63
C PRO A 94 6.77 5.10 16.36
N ASN A 95 7.24 4.02 16.99
CA ASN A 95 8.58 3.92 17.57
C ASN A 95 9.49 2.90 16.86
N CYS A 96 8.92 2.11 15.94
CA CYS A 96 9.61 1.18 15.08
C CYS A 96 9.38 1.51 13.59
N GLY A 97 10.25 0.96 12.74
CA GLY A 97 10.17 1.02 11.28
C GLY A 97 10.99 -0.09 10.66
N PHE A 98 11.13 -0.12 9.33
CA PHE A 98 11.85 -1.18 8.61
C PHE A 98 13.25 -0.71 8.19
N ASP A 99 14.27 -1.54 8.36
CA ASP A 99 15.61 -1.27 7.82
C ASP A 99 15.52 -1.25 6.29
N SER A 100 15.76 -0.08 5.68
CA SER A 100 15.68 0.08 4.23
C SER A 100 16.72 -0.72 3.44
N GLY A 101 17.75 -1.26 4.09
CA GLY A 101 18.76 -2.11 3.45
C GLY A 101 18.25 -3.50 3.10
N ASP A 102 17.38 -4.09 3.92
CA ASP A 102 16.83 -5.44 3.71
C ASP A 102 15.30 -5.49 3.60
N GLY A 103 14.58 -4.50 4.13
CA GLY A 103 13.12 -4.44 4.13
C GLY A 103 12.42 -5.39 5.11
N ASN A 104 13.17 -6.20 5.85
CA ASN A 104 12.66 -7.29 6.70
C ASN A 104 13.06 -7.10 8.16
N THR A 105 14.07 -6.30 8.48
CA THR A 105 14.44 -6.02 9.88
C THR A 105 13.58 -4.88 10.42
N ILE A 106 12.86 -5.10 11.52
CA ILE A 106 12.26 -4.02 12.30
C ILE A 106 13.33 -3.39 13.18
N VAL A 107 13.44 -2.05 13.13
CA VAL A 107 14.40 -1.25 13.90
C VAL A 107 13.69 -0.17 14.72
N ALA A 108 14.29 0.21 15.85
CA ALA A 108 13.82 1.35 16.63
C ALA A 108 14.15 2.69 15.93
N ILE A 109 13.17 3.59 15.78
CA ILE A 109 13.38 4.90 15.13
C ILE A 109 13.55 6.04 16.14
N ARG A 110 13.34 5.74 17.42
CA ARG A 110 13.59 6.62 18.57
C ARG A 110 13.87 5.76 19.80
N PRO A 111 14.34 6.33 20.92
CA PRO A 111 14.44 5.57 22.18
C PRO A 111 13.06 5.06 22.62
N ILE A 112 13.02 3.85 23.16
CA ILE A 112 11.81 3.16 23.61
C ILE A 112 11.99 2.78 25.08
N ALA A 113 11.02 3.15 25.92
CA ALA A 113 11.06 2.84 27.34
C ALA A 113 10.59 1.40 27.61
N ILE A 114 11.02 0.83 28.73
CA ILE A 114 10.49 -0.45 29.22
C ILE A 114 8.96 -0.38 29.38
N GLY A 115 8.26 -1.40 28.89
CA GLY A 115 6.80 -1.50 28.90
C GLY A 115 6.09 -0.71 27.81
N GLU A 116 6.80 0.08 27.01
CA GLU A 116 6.21 0.79 25.87
C GLU A 116 5.86 -0.19 24.74
N GLU A 117 4.70 -0.01 24.11
CA GLU A 117 4.26 -0.82 22.97
C GLU A 117 5.16 -0.60 21.75
N LEU A 118 5.61 -1.68 21.11
CA LEU A 118 6.37 -1.62 19.86
C LEU A 118 5.39 -1.53 18.69
N THR A 119 5.48 -0.46 17.91
CA THR A 119 4.55 -0.16 16.82
C THR A 119 5.30 0.40 15.60
N TYR A 120 4.84 0.06 14.40
CA TYR A 120 5.26 0.73 13.17
C TYR A 120 4.05 1.32 12.45
N ASP A 121 4.26 2.25 11.52
CA ASP A 121 3.17 2.78 10.70
C ASP A 121 2.93 1.82 9.53
N TYR A 122 1.73 1.23 9.39
CA TYR A 122 1.39 0.33 8.28
C TYR A 122 1.51 1.06 6.92
N HIS A 123 1.43 2.39 6.90
CA HIS A 123 1.72 3.21 5.73
C HIS A 123 3.19 3.14 5.30
N PHE A 124 4.09 2.47 6.03
CA PHE A 124 5.47 2.20 5.61
C PHE A 124 5.59 1.04 4.61
N LEU A 125 4.53 0.26 4.43
CA LEU A 125 4.56 -0.97 3.64
C LEU A 125 3.73 -0.90 2.36
N GLU A 126 2.58 -0.23 2.40
CA GLU A 126 1.53 -0.36 1.38
C GLU A 126 1.10 0.98 0.76
N THR A 127 0.34 0.90 -0.34
CA THR A 127 -0.26 2.04 -1.05
C THR A 127 -1.79 1.95 -1.04
N GLU A 128 -2.47 2.93 -1.65
CA GLU A 128 -3.93 3.05 -1.65
C GLU A 128 -4.74 1.78 -2.00
N PRO A 129 -4.27 0.84 -2.84
CA PRO A 129 -4.98 -0.40 -3.13
C PRO A 129 -5.02 -1.42 -1.98
N SER A 130 -4.36 -1.15 -0.85
CA SER A 130 -4.32 -2.00 0.35
C SER A 130 -5.69 -2.60 0.72
N LEU A 131 -5.69 -3.87 1.12
CA LEU A 131 -6.89 -4.60 1.53
C LEU A 131 -7.48 -4.11 2.87
N ILE A 132 -6.72 -3.32 3.63
CA ILE A 132 -7.14 -2.68 4.88
C ILE A 132 -7.34 -1.17 4.73
N ARG A 133 -7.40 -0.64 3.49
CA ARG A 133 -7.79 0.77 3.27
C ARG A 133 -9.17 1.04 3.88
N GLY A 134 -9.25 2.10 4.67
CA GLY A 134 -10.45 2.51 5.40
C GLY A 134 -10.61 1.83 6.77
N MET A 135 -9.72 0.92 7.17
CA MET A 135 -9.74 0.33 8.51
C MET A 135 -9.59 1.42 9.58
N GLU A 136 -10.40 1.33 10.63
CA GLU A 136 -10.35 2.23 11.78
C GLU A 136 -9.02 2.12 12.51
N CYS A 137 -8.40 3.26 12.81
CA CYS A 137 -7.14 3.32 13.53
C CYS A 137 -7.40 3.53 15.03
N LYS A 138 -6.82 2.63 15.86
CA LYS A 138 -6.95 2.63 17.32
C LYS A 138 -5.64 2.98 18.03
N CYS A 139 -4.71 3.67 17.37
CA CYS A 139 -3.39 3.93 17.93
C CYS A 139 -3.36 4.99 19.03
N GLU A 140 -4.42 5.82 19.14
CA GLU A 140 -4.57 6.91 20.11
C GLU A 140 -3.51 8.04 20.02
N ALA A 141 -2.68 8.03 18.98
CA ALA A 141 -1.70 9.10 18.77
C ALA A 141 -2.40 10.47 18.58
N PRO A 142 -1.85 11.57 19.12
CA PRO A 142 -2.46 12.91 18.99
C PRO A 142 -2.67 13.36 17.55
N SER A 143 -1.79 12.95 16.63
CA SER A 143 -1.91 13.26 15.20
C SER A 143 -2.73 12.24 14.40
N CYS A 144 -3.46 11.32 15.04
CA CYS A 144 -4.20 10.27 14.37
C CYS A 144 -5.40 10.83 13.58
N VAL A 145 -5.55 10.39 12.33
CA VAL A 145 -6.70 10.75 11.46
C VAL A 145 -7.86 9.75 11.55
N GLY A 146 -7.72 8.71 12.40
CA GLY A 146 -8.77 7.74 12.72
C GLY A 146 -8.93 6.59 11.72
N ARG A 147 -8.20 6.56 10.60
CA ARG A 147 -8.30 5.50 9.59
C ARG A 147 -7.04 5.38 8.73
N LEU A 148 -6.80 4.19 8.19
CA LEU A 148 -5.69 3.92 7.27
C LEU A 148 -6.08 4.22 5.82
N MET A 149 -5.34 5.09 5.15
CA MET A 149 -5.65 5.51 3.76
C MET A 149 -4.55 5.15 2.76
N PHE A 150 -3.33 4.88 3.23
CA PHE A 150 -2.18 4.45 2.43
C PHE A 150 -1.72 5.45 1.35
N ASP A 151 -2.04 6.73 1.52
CA ASP A 151 -1.63 7.85 0.67
C ASP A 151 -0.49 8.70 1.27
N ARG A 152 -0.09 8.40 2.52
CA ARG A 152 0.90 9.17 3.30
C ARG A 152 2.28 9.27 2.66
N TYR A 153 2.70 8.28 1.88
CA TYR A 153 3.97 8.32 1.15
C TYR A 153 4.05 9.48 0.14
N ARG A 154 2.93 10.13 -0.20
CA ARG A 154 2.87 11.30 -1.07
C ARG A 154 3.19 12.61 -0.37
N ASP A 155 3.11 12.65 0.96
CA ASP A 155 3.39 13.83 1.75
C ASP A 155 4.91 14.04 1.93
N GLU A 156 5.41 15.23 1.60
CA GLU A 156 6.85 15.51 1.63
C GLU A 156 7.45 15.47 3.04
N GLU A 157 6.70 15.87 4.07
CA GLU A 157 7.17 15.84 5.45
C GLU A 157 7.22 14.41 5.98
N PHE A 158 6.23 13.59 5.63
CA PHE A 158 6.23 12.16 5.90
C PHE A 158 7.42 11.46 5.24
N GLN A 159 7.70 11.77 3.97
CA GLN A 159 8.88 11.26 3.27
C GLN A 159 10.17 11.67 3.99
N LYS A 160 10.36 12.96 4.29
CA LYS A 160 11.58 13.45 4.98
C LYS A 160 11.81 12.76 6.31
N ARG A 161 10.74 12.45 7.05
CA ARG A 161 10.83 11.84 8.37
C ARG A 161 11.04 10.33 8.33
N TYR A 162 10.44 9.65 7.36
CA TYR A 162 10.30 8.19 7.41
C TYR A 162 10.84 7.42 6.21
N TYR A 163 11.35 8.07 5.17
CA TYR A 163 11.80 7.39 3.95
C TYR A 163 12.73 6.20 4.21
N ASP A 164 13.70 6.35 5.10
CA ASP A 164 14.69 5.32 5.44
C ASP A 164 14.12 4.16 6.29
N TYR A 165 12.86 4.28 6.72
CA TYR A 165 12.13 3.31 7.54
C TYR A 165 10.97 2.62 6.79
N MET A 166 10.82 2.91 5.49
CA MET A 166 9.82 2.33 4.61
C MET A 166 10.32 1.04 3.95
N SER A 167 9.39 0.18 3.51
CA SER A 167 9.72 -0.96 2.67
C SER A 167 10.39 -0.53 1.36
N PRO A 168 11.23 -1.38 0.75
CA PRO A 168 11.81 -1.12 -0.57
C PRO A 168 10.75 -0.83 -1.66
N TYR A 169 9.60 -1.51 -1.58
CA TYR A 169 8.46 -1.26 -2.46
C TYR A 169 7.97 0.18 -2.32
N LEU A 170 7.67 0.64 -1.10
CA LEU A 170 7.14 1.98 -0.89
C LEU A 170 8.18 3.07 -1.20
N GLN A 171 9.45 2.84 -0.88
CA GLN A 171 10.54 3.74 -1.30
C GLN A 171 10.60 3.87 -2.83
N SER A 172 10.33 2.80 -3.57
CA SER A 172 10.22 2.84 -5.03
C SER A 172 9.08 3.73 -5.48
N ARG A 173 7.90 3.60 -4.84
CA ARG A 173 6.74 4.45 -5.11
C ARG A 173 7.04 5.93 -4.87
N VAL A 174 7.74 6.27 -3.78
CA VAL A 174 8.19 7.65 -3.51
C VAL A 174 9.15 8.16 -4.61
N ARG A 175 10.07 7.32 -5.09
CA ARG A 175 10.97 7.70 -6.20
C ARG A 175 10.20 7.93 -7.51
N GLU A 176 9.19 7.11 -7.79
CA GLU A 176 8.34 7.26 -8.97
C GLU A 176 7.59 8.59 -9.00
N LEU A 177 7.13 9.11 -7.85
CA LEU A 177 6.43 10.40 -7.77
C LEU A 177 7.20 11.57 -8.40
N LYS A 178 8.55 11.47 -8.47
CA LYS A 178 9.40 12.49 -9.10
C LYS A 178 9.25 12.55 -10.62
N THR A 179 8.90 11.43 -11.26
CA THR A 179 8.81 11.32 -12.71
C THR A 179 7.38 11.13 -13.21
N LYS A 180 6.58 10.40 -12.43
CA LYS A 180 5.25 9.92 -12.76
C LYS A 180 4.38 9.93 -11.51
N TRP A 181 3.26 10.64 -11.58
CA TRP A 181 2.26 10.68 -10.54
C TRP A 181 0.94 10.12 -11.08
N TYR A 182 0.34 9.18 -10.36
CA TYR A 182 -1.05 8.77 -10.59
C TYR A 182 -1.93 9.30 -9.46
N SER A 183 -3.19 9.59 -9.76
CA SER A 183 -4.18 9.94 -8.75
C SER A 183 -4.27 8.84 -7.68
N GLY A 184 -4.50 9.23 -6.42
CA GLY A 184 -4.80 8.26 -5.33
C GLY A 184 -6.12 7.52 -5.55
N LYS A 185 -6.91 7.94 -6.55
CA LYS A 185 -8.10 7.24 -7.05
C LYS A 185 -7.77 6.18 -8.09
N CYS A 186 -6.50 5.93 -8.39
CA CYS A 186 -6.09 4.93 -9.37
C CYS A 186 -5.24 3.85 -8.72
N PHE A 187 -5.26 2.66 -9.31
CA PHE A 187 -4.36 1.58 -8.97
C PHE A 187 -3.87 0.91 -10.25
N THR A 188 -2.71 0.27 -10.19
CA THR A 188 -2.23 -0.56 -11.28
C THR A 188 -2.79 -1.96 -11.07
N ARG A 189 -3.35 -2.58 -12.11
CA ARG A 189 -3.78 -3.98 -12.15
C ARG A 189 -2.73 -4.79 -12.90
N SER A 190 -2.47 -6.02 -12.45
CA SER A 190 -1.60 -6.98 -13.12
C SER A 190 -2.43 -8.17 -13.60
N GLU A 191 -2.65 -8.29 -14.92
CA GLU A 191 -3.38 -9.43 -15.48
C GLU A 191 -2.52 -10.70 -15.43
N THR A 192 -3.02 -11.74 -14.76
CA THR A 192 -2.39 -13.06 -14.73
C THR A 192 -2.88 -13.91 -15.92
N PRO A 193 -2.03 -14.80 -16.50
CA PRO A 193 -0.64 -15.10 -16.13
C PRO A 193 0.42 -14.25 -16.84
N ILE A 194 0.03 -13.40 -17.80
CA ILE A 194 0.95 -12.69 -18.71
C ILE A 194 1.67 -11.52 -17.99
N LYS A 195 1.18 -11.11 -16.80
CA LYS A 195 1.66 -9.97 -16.00
C LYS A 195 1.69 -8.65 -16.77
N THR A 196 0.72 -8.46 -17.68
CA THR A 196 0.48 -7.16 -18.31
C THR A 196 -0.09 -6.20 -17.27
N LYS A 197 0.48 -4.99 -17.18
CA LYS A 197 0.04 -3.96 -16.24
C LYS A 197 -0.83 -2.92 -16.94
N SER A 198 -1.94 -2.57 -16.32
CA SER A 198 -2.87 -1.52 -16.75
C SER A 198 -3.24 -0.61 -15.59
N LEU A 199 -3.57 0.65 -15.85
CA LEU A 199 -4.04 1.60 -14.83
C LEU A 199 -5.57 1.55 -14.76
N HIS A 200 -6.12 1.45 -13.55
CA HIS A 200 -7.56 1.37 -13.31
C HIS A 200 -8.01 2.36 -12.25
N ALA A 201 -9.29 2.72 -12.27
CA ALA A 201 -9.94 3.49 -11.21
C ALA A 201 -10.13 2.64 -9.95
N LEU A 202 -9.55 3.05 -8.82
CA LEU A 202 -9.77 2.45 -7.50
C LEU A 202 -11.12 2.86 -6.92
N GLU A 203 -11.53 4.10 -7.18
CA GLU A 203 -12.82 4.67 -6.81
C GLU A 203 -13.35 5.55 -7.96
N TRP A 204 -14.55 6.12 -7.81
CA TRP A 204 -15.13 6.97 -8.85
C TRP A 204 -14.24 8.16 -9.20
N ILE A 205 -13.96 8.31 -10.49
CA ILE A 205 -13.26 9.46 -11.07
C ILE A 205 -14.27 10.23 -11.92
N GLN A 206 -14.39 11.53 -11.70
CA GLN A 206 -15.31 12.37 -12.45
C GLN A 206 -14.66 12.88 -13.74
N ALA A 207 -15.47 13.13 -14.77
CA ALA A 207 -15.00 13.82 -15.97
C ALA A 207 -14.30 15.15 -15.60
N GLY A 208 -13.14 15.39 -16.20
CA GLY A 208 -12.29 16.55 -15.93
C GLY A 208 -11.29 16.38 -14.79
N GLU A 209 -11.34 15.28 -14.02
CA GLU A 209 -10.31 14.99 -13.01
C GLU A 209 -9.00 14.53 -13.66
N ILE A 210 -7.87 14.95 -13.08
CA ILE A 210 -6.53 14.53 -13.49
C ILE A 210 -6.24 13.15 -12.87
N VAL A 211 -5.98 12.16 -13.72
CA VAL A 211 -5.67 10.78 -13.30
C VAL A 211 -4.17 10.48 -13.31
N ALA A 212 -3.39 11.20 -14.11
CA ALA A 212 -1.93 11.09 -14.11
C ALA A 212 -1.23 12.40 -14.48
N ARG A 213 0.01 12.56 -14.04
CA ARG A 213 0.92 13.66 -14.42
C ARG A 213 2.31 13.11 -14.69
N PHE A 214 2.96 13.62 -15.72
CA PHE A 214 4.30 13.20 -16.11
C PHE A 214 5.26 14.39 -16.20
N SER A 215 6.49 14.20 -15.73
CA SER A 215 7.56 15.20 -15.93
C SER A 215 8.19 15.10 -17.33
N GLY A 216 8.26 13.89 -17.88
CA GLY A 216 8.92 13.57 -19.15
C GLY A 216 7.99 13.52 -20.36
N VAL A 217 8.47 12.96 -21.47
CA VAL A 217 7.63 12.63 -22.62
C VAL A 217 6.67 11.50 -22.20
N VAL A 218 5.41 11.54 -22.66
CA VAL A 218 4.41 10.51 -22.36
C VAL A 218 4.32 9.56 -23.55
N GLN A 219 4.64 8.28 -23.34
CA GLN A 219 4.65 7.24 -24.38
C GLN A 219 4.16 5.92 -23.78
N PRO A 220 3.49 5.06 -24.56
CA PRO A 220 2.97 3.77 -24.10
C PRO A 220 3.95 2.95 -23.23
N ASP A 221 5.23 2.96 -23.56
CA ASP A 221 6.25 2.12 -22.90
C ASP A 221 6.74 2.65 -21.54
N ASN A 222 6.33 3.84 -21.10
CA ASN A 222 6.83 4.47 -19.87
C ASN A 222 5.82 4.53 -18.70
N HIS A 223 4.64 3.94 -18.89
CA HIS A 223 3.56 3.92 -17.91
C HIS A 223 2.59 2.77 -18.20
N PHE A 224 1.51 2.68 -17.42
CA PHE A 224 0.53 1.58 -17.50
C PHE A 224 -0.79 1.99 -18.16
N ILE A 225 -0.83 3.11 -18.90
CA ILE A 225 -2.04 3.58 -19.57
C ILE A 225 -2.06 3.05 -21.01
N ARG A 226 -3.00 2.15 -21.30
CA ARG A 226 -3.08 1.45 -22.59
C ARG A 226 -3.46 2.38 -23.74
N SER A 227 -2.85 2.15 -24.90
CA SER A 227 -3.17 2.86 -26.15
C SER A 227 -4.44 2.30 -26.79
N VAL A 228 -5.36 3.18 -27.15
CA VAL A 228 -6.62 2.87 -27.87
C VAL A 228 -6.89 3.88 -28.98
N ASN A 229 -7.93 3.63 -29.77
CA ASN A 229 -8.44 4.62 -30.73
C ASN A 229 -9.20 5.76 -30.00
N GLU A 230 -9.57 6.81 -30.74
CA GLU A 230 -10.22 7.99 -30.17
C GLU A 230 -11.58 7.70 -29.53
N GLU A 231 -12.38 6.81 -30.14
CA GLU A 231 -13.74 6.49 -29.68
C GLU A 231 -13.74 5.66 -28.37
N GLU A 232 -12.66 4.94 -28.10
CA GLU A 232 -12.47 4.10 -26.91
C GLU A 232 -11.68 4.78 -25.77
N ALA A 233 -11.08 5.94 -26.03
CA ALA A 233 -10.23 6.62 -25.06
C ALA A 233 -11.05 7.14 -23.87
N THR A 234 -10.71 6.70 -22.66
CA THR A 234 -11.36 7.19 -21.42
C THR A 234 -10.71 8.46 -20.89
N CYS A 235 -9.53 8.82 -21.40
CA CYS A 235 -8.80 10.03 -21.04
C CYS A 235 -8.19 10.73 -22.27
N VAL A 236 -7.75 11.97 -22.05
CA VAL A 236 -6.93 12.75 -22.98
C VAL A 236 -5.64 13.21 -22.30
N LEU A 237 -4.59 13.40 -23.09
CA LEU A 237 -3.32 13.97 -22.64
C LEU A 237 -3.28 15.46 -23.02
N ASP A 238 -3.09 16.35 -22.05
CA ASP A 238 -2.98 17.80 -22.28
C ASP A 238 -1.52 18.24 -22.58
N ASP A 239 -1.36 19.51 -22.97
CA ASP A 239 -0.04 20.11 -23.25
C ASP A 239 0.87 20.19 -22.00
N ASN A 240 0.30 20.11 -20.80
CA ASN A 240 1.04 20.07 -19.53
C ASN A 240 1.39 18.65 -19.11
N LYS A 241 1.22 17.65 -19.99
CA LYS A 241 1.47 16.23 -19.74
C LYS A 241 0.61 15.66 -18.60
N GLN A 242 -0.61 16.15 -18.50
CA GLN A 242 -1.64 15.67 -17.58
C GLN A 242 -2.59 14.77 -18.35
N VAL A 243 -2.94 13.65 -17.74
CA VAL A 243 -3.98 12.75 -18.24
C VAL A 243 -5.27 13.08 -17.52
N ILE A 244 -6.29 13.44 -18.28
CA ILE A 244 -7.56 13.96 -17.77
C ILE A 244 -8.69 13.05 -18.24
N ALA A 245 -9.56 12.62 -17.33
CA ALA A 245 -10.72 11.81 -17.66
C ALA A 245 -11.71 12.61 -18.53
N VAL A 246 -12.17 12.03 -19.65
CA VAL A 246 -13.18 12.68 -20.52
C VAL A 246 -14.62 12.28 -20.19
N CYS A 247 -14.79 11.26 -19.36
CA CYS A 247 -16.07 10.77 -18.87
C CYS A 247 -15.94 10.32 -17.41
N ASP A 248 -17.07 10.09 -16.76
CA ASP A 248 -17.08 9.51 -15.41
C ASP A 248 -16.63 8.04 -15.49
N LEU A 249 -15.66 7.68 -14.66
CA LEU A 249 -15.08 6.34 -14.62
C LEU A 249 -15.50 5.66 -13.31
N PRO A 250 -16.27 4.55 -13.39
CA PRO A 250 -16.61 3.77 -12.22
C PRO A 250 -15.36 3.07 -11.65
N PRO A 251 -15.40 2.60 -10.40
CA PRO A 251 -14.38 1.70 -9.87
C PRO A 251 -14.15 0.53 -10.83
N GLU A 252 -12.90 0.09 -10.93
CA GLU A 252 -12.39 -0.95 -11.84
C GLU A 252 -12.30 -0.56 -13.32
N ALA A 253 -12.82 0.61 -13.73
CA ALA A 253 -12.69 1.09 -15.10
C ALA A 253 -11.22 1.29 -15.49
N GLU A 254 -10.86 0.84 -16.70
CA GLU A 254 -9.51 1.02 -17.23
C GLU A 254 -9.29 2.46 -17.69
N ILE A 255 -8.11 3.01 -17.36
CA ILE A 255 -7.62 4.28 -17.85
C ILE A 255 -6.90 4.03 -19.19
N THR A 256 -7.42 4.62 -20.27
CA THR A 256 -6.91 4.45 -21.63
C THR A 256 -6.68 5.80 -22.31
N LEU A 257 -5.74 5.84 -23.26
CA LEU A 257 -5.36 7.05 -23.98
C LEU A 257 -5.27 6.79 -25.48
N ASN A 258 -5.67 7.77 -26.28
CA ASN A 258 -5.29 7.85 -27.69
C ASN A 258 -4.04 8.74 -27.84
N TYR A 259 -2.87 8.12 -28.05
CA TYR A 259 -1.59 8.84 -28.21
C TYR A 259 -1.43 9.50 -29.59
N HIS A 260 -2.32 9.21 -30.54
CA HIS A 260 -2.26 9.72 -31.91
C HIS A 260 -3.26 10.85 -32.17
N GLY A 261 -4.20 11.08 -31.24
CA GLY A 261 -5.16 12.19 -31.29
C GLY A 261 -4.46 13.51 -30.95
N LYS A 262 -4.57 14.51 -31.84
CA LYS A 262 -4.25 15.90 -31.47
C LYS A 262 -5.38 16.42 -30.59
N LEU A 263 -5.06 17.12 -29.50
CA LEU A 263 -6.03 17.92 -28.74
C LEU A 263 -6.77 18.87 -29.70
N LEU A 264 -8.10 18.88 -29.64
CA LEU A 264 -8.96 19.90 -30.24
C LEU A 264 -8.98 21.16 -29.37
#